data_AF-A0A6I1JED6-F1
#
_entry.id   AF-A0A6I1JED6-F1
#
_cell.length_a   1.000
_cell.length_b   1.000
_cell.length_c   1.000
_cell.angle_alpha   90.00
_cell.angle_beta   90.00
_cell.angle_gamma   90.00
#
_symmetry.space_group_name_H-M   'P 1'
#
loop_
_entity.id
_entity.type
_entity.pdbx_description
1 polymer ?
#
loop_
_entity_poly.entity_id
_entity_poly.type
_entity_poly.pdbx_seq_one_letter_code
_entity_poly.pdbx_strand_id
1 'polypeptide(L)'
;MARAQGARALMALAFETTYGTPPASGFTKMPFASTSLGAEQPLLNSELLGYGRDPLAPIKDAVTADGDVVVPLDAEALGFWLKAAFGAPTTTGVEAPYSHEFQSGSWTLPSMSIETGMPEVPRYAMYSGCVLDQITWQMQRSGLLTATARLVAQGETVGTTTGAGTPAALELKRFGHFNGAITRNGTALGNVVSAEITYANNLDRIETIRSDGRIDGADPSIAALTGRIEVRFADQTLVTQAINGEACEMEFAYVLPSGESFTLTVHAVYLPRPRIEISGPQGVQATFDWQAARDSVAGRMCTATLTRARRACAAAPADHRADGGDAQRSGRRGCARGGVRRGARGRLRQGAGAAGGARLGGHRRRRRQRHRPEPRGHRRAARCLADLRGLPADLRLQRPAAGAGKKRLLALAEWSLGGGDRYCDACQTACEDCPARLNRPMTHEGWQVWDLVGRLGGQLRVLPGAVIGWDMSAALALGDALGVPPLAMAELLPVIEAVMVAKLNEQMERPDG
;
A
#
# COMPACT_ATOMS: atom_id res chain seq x y z
N MET A 1 28.13 -14.67 14.09
CA MET A 1 27.43 -14.25 12.85
C MET A 1 27.16 -12.76 12.95
N ALA A 2 27.43 -12.00 11.88
CA ALA A 2 26.99 -10.61 11.80
C ALA A 2 25.45 -10.53 11.71
N ARG A 3 24.89 -9.37 12.04
CA ARG A 3 23.46 -9.07 11.89
C ARG A 3 23.36 -7.76 11.11
N ALA A 4 22.59 -7.74 10.02
CA ALA A 4 22.40 -6.52 9.25
C ALA A 4 21.48 -5.53 9.98
N GLN A 5 21.85 -4.25 9.97
CA GLN A 5 21.08 -3.15 10.53
C GLN A 5 20.50 -2.29 9.40
N GLY A 6 19.18 -2.03 9.43
CA GLY A 6 18.51 -1.17 8.44
C GLY A 6 19.11 0.24 8.36
N ALA A 7 19.65 0.76 9.47
CA ALA A 7 20.34 2.06 9.53
C ALA A 7 21.67 2.11 8.72
N ARG A 8 22.17 0.96 8.24
CA ARG A 8 23.33 0.84 7.35
C ARG A 8 22.97 0.31 5.96
N ALA A 9 21.68 0.14 5.67
CA ALA A 9 21.22 -0.21 4.34
C ALA A 9 21.53 0.92 3.34
N LEU A 10 21.85 0.54 2.11
CA LEU A 10 22.18 1.44 1.02
C LEU A 10 21.16 1.27 -0.10
N MET A 11 20.83 2.36 -0.79
CA MET A 11 20.10 2.32 -2.05
C MET A 11 20.86 3.12 -3.10
N ALA A 12 21.00 2.56 -4.29
CA ALA A 12 21.58 3.22 -5.45
C ALA A 12 20.68 3.06 -6.67
N LEU A 13 20.52 4.10 -7.47
CA LEU A 13 19.61 4.13 -8.62
C LEU A 13 20.33 4.69 -9.85
N ALA A 14 20.22 4.01 -10.98
CA ALA A 14 20.66 4.48 -12.30
C ALA A 14 19.54 4.24 -13.34
N PHE A 15 19.46 5.08 -14.38
CA PHE A 15 18.55 4.83 -15.51
C PHE A 15 19.19 3.87 -16.51
N GLU A 16 18.39 2.95 -17.04
CA GLU A 16 18.82 1.97 -18.03
C GLU A 16 18.81 2.58 -19.44
N THR A 17 19.73 2.15 -20.30
CA THR A 17 19.69 2.43 -21.76
C THR A 17 18.93 1.35 -22.54
N THR A 18 18.79 0.17 -21.95
CA THR A 18 18.11 -1.01 -22.49
C THR A 18 17.38 -1.70 -21.36
N TYR A 19 16.08 -1.94 -21.52
CA TYR A 19 15.23 -2.53 -20.48
C TYR A 19 15.81 -3.83 -19.89
N GLY A 20 15.83 -3.92 -18.56
CA GLY A 20 16.30 -5.09 -17.83
C GLY A 20 17.83 -5.21 -17.72
N THR A 21 18.59 -4.26 -18.29
CA THR A 21 20.06 -4.31 -18.37
C THR A 21 20.71 -3.24 -17.49
N PRO A 22 21.28 -3.59 -16.32
CA PRO A 22 21.93 -2.61 -15.46
C PRO A 22 23.11 -1.89 -16.14
N PRO A 23 23.19 -0.54 -16.03
CA PRO A 23 24.31 0.21 -16.57
C PRO A 23 25.57 -0.03 -15.73
N ALA A 24 26.74 -0.01 -16.36
CA ALA A 24 28.02 -0.21 -15.66
C ALA A 24 28.47 0.99 -14.79
N SER A 25 27.75 2.12 -14.84
CA SER A 25 28.04 3.34 -14.06
C SER A 25 26.81 4.27 -14.06
N GLY A 26 26.92 5.46 -13.44
CA GLY A 26 25.85 6.46 -13.39
C GLY A 26 24.91 6.34 -12.18
N PHE A 27 25.14 5.36 -11.31
CA PHE A 27 24.40 5.21 -10.05
C PHE A 27 24.56 6.43 -9.14
N THR A 28 23.42 6.90 -8.62
CA THR A 28 23.31 7.92 -7.57
C THR A 28 22.78 7.27 -6.30
N LYS A 29 23.38 7.58 -5.14
CA LYS A 29 22.93 7.02 -3.85
C LYS A 29 21.66 7.75 -3.40
N MET A 30 20.55 7.01 -3.28
CA MET A 30 19.25 7.57 -2.97
C MET A 30 18.95 7.59 -1.47
N PRO A 31 18.35 8.68 -0.94
CA PRO A 31 17.75 8.69 0.38
C PRO A 31 16.41 7.94 0.35
N PHE A 32 16.19 7.04 1.31
CA PHE A 32 14.95 6.29 1.46
C PHE A 32 14.65 6.05 2.95
N ALA A 33 13.38 5.85 3.28
CA ALA A 33 12.90 5.54 4.63
C ALA A 33 12.59 4.03 4.79
N SER A 34 12.07 3.40 3.74
CA SER A 34 11.83 1.96 3.66
C SER A 34 11.79 1.50 2.21
N THR A 35 11.92 0.18 2.01
CA THR A 35 11.71 -0.49 0.73
C THR A 35 11.16 -1.89 0.96
N SER A 36 10.22 -2.32 0.14
CA SER A 36 9.68 -3.69 0.08
C SER A 36 10.04 -4.42 -1.22
N LEU A 37 10.92 -3.85 -2.06
CA LEU A 37 11.41 -4.49 -3.28
C LEU A 37 11.98 -5.88 -3.00
N GLY A 38 11.50 -6.87 -3.74
CA GLY A 38 11.98 -8.25 -3.70
C GLY A 38 11.52 -9.07 -4.91
N ALA A 39 12.27 -10.09 -5.28
CA ALA A 39 11.77 -11.14 -6.17
C ALA A 39 11.15 -12.29 -5.37
N GLU A 40 9.89 -12.63 -5.70
CA GLU A 40 9.21 -13.83 -5.22
C GLU A 40 9.12 -14.88 -6.33
N GLN A 41 9.12 -16.16 -5.93
CA GLN A 41 8.91 -17.30 -6.82
C GLN A 41 8.10 -18.37 -6.07
N PRO A 42 6.78 -18.51 -6.32
CA PRO A 42 5.97 -19.48 -5.61
C PRO A 42 6.32 -20.93 -5.98
N LEU A 43 5.85 -21.84 -5.12
CA LEU A 43 6.06 -23.28 -5.25
C LEU A 43 4.73 -23.99 -5.54
N LEU A 44 4.63 -24.57 -6.72
CA LEU A 44 3.49 -25.36 -7.17
C LEU A 44 3.60 -26.79 -6.61
N ASN A 45 2.51 -27.27 -6.00
CA ASN A 45 2.44 -28.64 -5.51
C ASN A 45 2.45 -29.61 -6.71
N SER A 46 3.20 -30.72 -6.60
CA SER A 46 3.19 -31.76 -7.62
C SER A 46 1.80 -32.39 -7.75
N GLU A 47 1.29 -32.50 -8.98
CA GLU A 47 0.00 -33.14 -9.31
C GLU A 47 0.10 -34.67 -9.47
N LEU A 48 1.32 -35.24 -9.38
CA LEU A 48 1.57 -36.64 -9.71
C LEU A 48 0.98 -37.61 -8.67
N LEU A 49 -0.01 -38.38 -9.10
CA LEU A 49 -0.68 -39.40 -8.29
C LEU A 49 0.07 -40.75 -8.32
N GLY A 50 -0.12 -41.56 -7.28
CA GLY A 50 0.38 -42.95 -7.20
C GLY A 50 1.70 -43.15 -6.45
N TYR A 51 2.38 -42.08 -6.03
CA TYR A 51 3.69 -42.14 -5.37
C TYR A 51 3.63 -42.32 -3.83
N GLY A 52 2.45 -42.52 -3.25
CA GLY A 52 2.25 -42.73 -1.81
C GLY A 52 1.28 -41.73 -1.19
N ARG A 53 1.44 -41.47 0.11
CA ARG A 53 0.63 -40.52 0.88
C ARG A 53 1.33 -39.19 1.13
N ASP A 54 2.67 -39.19 1.14
CA ASP A 54 3.48 -38.00 1.41
C ASP A 54 3.62 -37.14 0.13
N PRO A 55 3.67 -35.81 0.26
CA PRO A 55 3.76 -34.92 -0.90
C PRO A 55 5.12 -35.03 -1.59
N LEU A 56 5.11 -35.11 -2.92
CA LEU A 56 6.31 -35.02 -3.74
C LEU A 56 6.90 -33.60 -3.74
N ALA A 57 8.16 -33.50 -4.17
CA ALA A 57 8.85 -32.22 -4.31
C ALA A 57 8.06 -31.23 -5.19
N PRO A 58 7.87 -29.97 -4.74
CA PRO A 58 7.17 -28.96 -5.52
C PRO A 58 8.01 -28.45 -6.69
N ILE A 59 7.33 -27.88 -7.69
CA ILE A 59 7.92 -27.24 -8.86
C ILE A 59 7.94 -25.72 -8.63
N LYS A 60 8.95 -25.03 -9.16
CA LYS A 60 9.04 -23.56 -9.13
C LYS A 60 8.15 -22.95 -10.20
N ASP A 61 7.44 -21.89 -9.85
CA ASP A 61 6.62 -21.09 -10.77
C ASP A 61 7.43 -19.96 -11.44
N ALA A 62 6.76 -19.05 -12.14
CA ALA A 62 7.32 -17.78 -12.62
C ALA A 62 7.91 -16.91 -11.48
N VAL A 63 8.75 -15.94 -11.85
CA VAL A 63 9.40 -14.99 -10.92
C VAL A 63 8.78 -13.61 -11.08
N THR A 64 8.13 -13.11 -10.03
CA THR A 64 7.62 -11.73 -9.96
C THR A 64 8.57 -10.89 -9.12
N ALA A 65 8.93 -9.70 -9.60
CA ALA A 65 9.76 -8.76 -8.85
C ALA A 65 9.10 -7.37 -8.83
N ASP A 66 8.68 -6.94 -7.65
CA ASP A 66 8.04 -5.63 -7.44
C ASP A 66 8.10 -5.22 -5.97
N GLY A 67 7.57 -4.03 -5.67
CA GLY A 67 7.49 -3.49 -4.32
C GLY A 67 7.46 -1.98 -4.31
N ASP A 68 7.42 -1.42 -3.10
CA ASP A 68 7.35 0.02 -2.84
C ASP A 68 8.68 0.53 -2.31
N VAL A 69 9.02 1.78 -2.63
CA VAL A 69 10.09 2.55 -2.01
C VAL A 69 9.51 3.83 -1.42
N VAL A 70 9.69 4.03 -0.12
CA VAL A 70 9.29 5.28 0.55
C VAL A 70 10.49 6.22 0.60
N VAL A 71 10.37 7.38 -0.03
CA VAL A 71 11.43 8.40 -0.14
C VAL A 71 11.00 9.73 0.49
N PRO A 72 11.92 10.56 1.00
CA PRO A 72 11.61 11.95 1.31
C PRO A 72 11.18 12.70 0.05
N LEU A 73 10.27 13.67 0.18
CA LEU A 73 10.06 14.66 -0.88
C LEU A 73 11.12 15.77 -0.72
N ASP A 74 12.10 15.82 -1.62
CA ASP A 74 13.25 16.74 -1.53
C ASP A 74 13.63 17.29 -2.90
N ALA A 75 14.30 18.45 -2.93
CA ALA A 75 14.62 19.11 -4.20
C ALA A 75 15.57 18.30 -5.10
N GLU A 76 16.47 17.49 -4.56
CA GLU A 76 17.58 16.89 -5.32
C GLU A 76 17.30 15.45 -5.80
N ALA A 77 16.65 14.61 -4.98
CA ALA A 77 16.34 13.22 -5.36
C ALA A 77 14.97 13.06 -6.05
N LEU A 78 13.98 13.91 -5.76
CA LEU A 78 12.64 13.85 -6.37
C LEU A 78 12.68 13.87 -7.91
N GLY A 79 13.65 14.58 -8.50
CA GLY A 79 13.83 14.64 -9.96
C GLY A 79 14.11 13.29 -10.64
N PHE A 80 14.55 12.27 -9.91
CA PHE A 80 14.68 10.90 -10.44
C PHE A 80 13.33 10.20 -10.46
N TRP A 81 12.55 10.31 -9.37
CA TRP A 81 11.22 9.71 -9.27
C TRP A 81 10.21 10.36 -10.23
N LEU A 82 10.28 11.69 -10.40
CA LEU A 82 9.53 12.39 -11.46
C LEU A 82 9.94 11.93 -12.87
N LYS A 83 11.24 11.67 -13.10
CA LYS A 83 11.72 11.15 -14.40
C LYS A 83 11.22 9.73 -14.66
N ALA A 84 11.13 8.88 -13.64
CA ALA A 84 10.56 7.54 -13.74
C ALA A 84 9.03 7.58 -13.95
N ALA A 85 8.32 8.53 -13.32
CA ALA A 85 6.86 8.66 -13.42
C ALA A 85 6.39 9.28 -14.76
N PHE A 86 7.08 10.30 -15.25
CA PHE A 86 6.63 11.14 -16.38
C PHE A 86 7.50 11.05 -17.64
N GLY A 87 8.73 10.52 -17.53
CA GLY A 87 9.73 10.57 -18.60
C GLY A 87 10.74 11.71 -18.45
N ALA A 88 11.53 11.95 -19.50
CA ALA A 88 12.62 12.94 -19.45
C ALA A 88 12.08 14.39 -19.37
N PRO A 89 12.56 15.23 -18.42
CA PRO A 89 12.06 16.60 -18.28
C PRO A 89 12.63 17.54 -19.33
N THR A 90 11.80 18.45 -19.83
CA THR A 90 12.26 19.66 -20.50
C THR A 90 13.00 20.53 -19.49
N THR A 91 14.25 20.89 -19.78
CA THR A 91 15.12 21.64 -18.85
C THR A 91 15.45 23.01 -19.39
N THR A 92 15.16 24.05 -18.60
CA THR A 92 15.47 25.45 -18.91
C THR A 92 16.39 26.05 -17.84
N GLY A 93 16.93 27.24 -18.12
CA GLY A 93 18.04 27.85 -17.39
C GLY A 93 19.39 27.59 -18.06
N VAL A 94 20.20 28.64 -18.21
CA VAL A 94 21.59 28.56 -18.72
C VAL A 94 22.55 28.22 -17.57
N GLU A 95 22.28 28.78 -16.40
CA GLU A 95 22.99 28.55 -15.13
C GLU A 95 21.98 28.14 -14.05
N ALA A 96 22.48 27.86 -12.83
CA ALA A 96 21.64 27.48 -11.70
C ALA A 96 20.88 28.70 -11.09
N PRO A 97 19.64 28.53 -10.60
CA PRO A 97 18.86 27.29 -10.58
C PRO A 97 18.23 26.97 -11.94
N TYR A 98 18.25 25.68 -12.29
CA TYR A 98 17.57 25.15 -13.47
C TYR A 98 16.12 24.84 -13.14
N SER A 99 15.22 25.01 -14.11
CA SER A 99 13.84 24.54 -14.04
C SER A 99 13.66 23.28 -14.88
N HIS A 100 12.90 22.32 -14.35
CA HIS A 100 12.65 21.02 -14.97
C HIS A 100 11.15 20.75 -15.05
N GLU A 101 10.60 20.83 -16.26
CA GLU A 101 9.19 20.54 -16.54
C GLU A 101 9.02 19.07 -16.96
N PHE A 102 8.23 18.33 -16.20
CA PHE A 102 7.81 16.96 -16.45
C PHE A 102 6.33 16.95 -16.88
N GLN A 103 5.98 16.18 -17.92
CA GLN A 103 4.65 16.18 -18.52
C GLN A 103 3.99 14.80 -18.44
N SER A 104 2.70 14.76 -18.14
CA SER A 104 1.91 13.54 -18.13
C SER A 104 1.52 13.06 -19.53
N GLY A 105 1.37 11.74 -19.71
CA GLY A 105 0.93 11.12 -20.97
C GLY A 105 2.04 10.66 -21.91
N SER A 106 3.27 10.46 -21.43
CA SER A 106 4.31 9.78 -22.23
C SER A 106 3.99 8.29 -22.39
N TRP A 107 4.00 7.80 -23.64
CA TRP A 107 3.94 6.37 -23.96
C TRP A 107 5.27 5.62 -23.76
N THR A 108 6.34 6.33 -23.39
CA THR A 108 7.65 5.73 -23.12
C THR A 108 8.16 6.22 -21.78
N LEU A 109 8.16 5.33 -20.79
CA LEU A 109 8.72 5.56 -19.47
C LEU A 109 10.14 4.97 -19.39
N PRO A 110 11.09 5.67 -18.77
CA PRO A 110 12.46 5.17 -18.64
C PRO A 110 12.52 4.12 -17.55
N SER A 111 13.08 2.95 -17.88
CA SER A 111 13.46 1.94 -16.89
C SER A 111 14.70 2.36 -16.11
N MET A 112 14.81 1.84 -14.90
CA MET A 112 15.92 2.08 -13.99
C MET A 112 16.35 0.79 -13.31
N SER A 113 17.62 0.71 -12.92
CA SER A 113 18.12 -0.34 -12.04
C SER A 113 18.28 0.24 -10.63
N ILE A 114 17.83 -0.50 -9.63
CA ILE A 114 17.96 -0.14 -8.22
C ILE A 114 18.75 -1.23 -7.52
N GLU A 115 19.86 -0.85 -6.88
CA GLU A 115 20.56 -1.72 -5.94
C GLU A 115 20.11 -1.43 -4.52
N THR A 116 19.71 -2.45 -3.75
CA THR A 116 19.60 -2.38 -2.29
C THR A 116 20.72 -3.20 -1.64
N GLY A 117 21.54 -2.54 -0.82
CA GLY A 117 22.77 -3.12 -0.25
C GLY A 117 22.71 -3.24 1.27
N MET A 118 23.12 -4.41 1.79
CA MET A 118 23.32 -4.68 3.22
C MET A 118 24.79 -5.04 3.48
N PRO A 119 25.67 -4.06 3.79
CA PRO A 119 27.12 -4.31 3.86
C PRO A 119 27.57 -5.26 4.99
N GLU A 120 26.80 -5.36 6.07
CA GLU A 120 27.16 -6.15 7.26
C GLU A 120 26.89 -7.66 7.11
N VAL A 121 25.99 -8.02 6.20
CA VAL A 121 25.70 -9.40 5.77
C VAL A 121 25.65 -9.33 4.25
N PRO A 122 26.81 -9.39 3.56
CA PRO A 122 26.97 -8.89 2.18
C PRO A 122 25.95 -9.43 1.19
N ARG A 123 24.88 -8.65 0.99
CA ARG A 123 23.77 -8.87 0.06
C ARG A 123 23.53 -7.55 -0.66
N TYR A 124 23.75 -7.56 -1.96
CA TYR A 124 23.47 -6.45 -2.86
C TYR A 124 22.47 -6.97 -3.88
N ALA A 125 21.20 -6.58 -3.72
CA ALA A 125 20.11 -6.96 -4.60
C ALA A 125 19.98 -5.90 -5.70
N MET A 126 20.39 -6.26 -6.92
CA MET A 126 20.19 -5.44 -8.11
C MET A 126 18.86 -5.83 -8.76
N TYR A 127 17.87 -4.95 -8.66
CA TYR A 127 16.62 -5.01 -9.41
C TYR A 127 16.83 -4.31 -10.74
N SER A 128 16.57 -4.99 -11.86
CA SER A 128 16.69 -4.42 -13.21
C SER A 128 15.33 -4.32 -13.90
N GLY A 129 15.21 -3.41 -14.87
CA GLY A 129 13.96 -3.14 -15.57
C GLY A 129 12.86 -2.56 -14.66
N CYS A 130 13.22 -1.81 -13.61
CA CYS A 130 12.25 -1.17 -12.75
C CYS A 130 11.54 -0.03 -13.51
N VAL A 131 10.22 -0.08 -13.58
CA VAL A 131 9.34 0.98 -14.10
C VAL A 131 8.42 1.44 -12.97
N LEU A 132 8.09 2.73 -12.92
CA LEU A 132 7.24 3.30 -11.87
C LEU A 132 5.76 3.19 -12.25
N ASP A 133 5.03 2.40 -11.45
CA ASP A 133 3.59 2.17 -11.60
C ASP A 133 2.77 3.27 -10.93
N GLN A 134 3.11 3.63 -9.70
CA GLN A 134 2.40 4.66 -8.94
C GLN A 134 3.37 5.49 -8.11
N ILE A 135 3.12 6.79 -7.99
CA ILE A 135 3.72 7.67 -6.97
C ILE A 135 2.62 8.39 -6.21
N THR A 136 2.68 8.32 -4.87
CA THR A 136 1.70 8.94 -3.98
C THR A 136 2.36 9.69 -2.83
N TRP A 137 1.80 10.83 -2.42
CA TRP A 137 2.23 11.58 -1.24
C TRP A 137 1.08 12.38 -0.62
N GLN A 138 1.26 12.81 0.63
CA GLN A 138 0.25 13.54 1.38
C GLN A 138 0.78 14.87 1.93
N MET A 139 0.03 15.95 1.71
CA MET A 139 0.11 17.21 2.43
C MET A 139 -0.77 17.13 3.68
N GLN A 140 -0.22 17.49 4.83
CA GLN A 140 -0.90 17.50 6.12
C GLN A 140 -0.22 18.51 7.04
N ARG A 141 -0.90 19.00 8.09
CA ARG A 141 -0.37 20.07 8.95
C ARG A 141 1.01 19.79 9.58
N SER A 142 1.35 18.53 9.81
CA SER A 142 2.56 18.12 10.55
C SER A 142 3.00 16.73 10.14
N GLY A 143 4.31 16.48 10.09
CA GLY A 143 4.87 15.18 9.72
C GLY A 143 6.19 15.31 8.97
N LEU A 144 6.67 14.19 8.43
CA LEU A 144 7.81 14.14 7.52
C LEU A 144 7.31 13.83 6.12
N LEU A 145 7.26 14.83 5.25
CA LEU A 145 6.76 14.69 3.88
C LEU A 145 7.54 13.65 3.09
N THR A 146 6.89 12.54 2.76
CA THR A 146 7.41 11.40 1.97
C THR A 146 6.52 11.16 0.76
N ALA A 147 7.12 10.63 -0.30
CA ALA A 147 6.40 9.96 -1.38
C ALA A 147 6.65 8.45 -1.31
N THR A 148 5.65 7.66 -1.67
CA THR A 148 5.78 6.21 -1.90
C THR A 148 5.77 5.99 -3.41
N ALA A 149 6.84 5.39 -3.94
CA ALA A 149 6.95 4.99 -5.34
C ALA A 149 6.80 3.47 -5.45
N ARG A 150 5.73 3.01 -6.10
CA ARG A 150 5.45 1.61 -6.42
C ARG A 150 6.10 1.24 -7.74
N LEU A 151 6.86 0.15 -7.75
CA LEU A 151 7.73 -0.24 -8.87
C LEU A 151 7.45 -1.66 -9.32
N VAL A 152 7.51 -1.89 -10.64
CA VAL A 152 7.50 -3.22 -11.27
C VAL A 152 8.88 -3.44 -11.89
N ALA A 153 9.57 -4.53 -11.55
CA ALA A 153 10.91 -4.85 -12.05
C ALA A 153 10.90 -6.12 -12.92
N GLN A 154 11.85 -6.22 -13.85
CA GLN A 154 12.03 -7.43 -14.66
C GLN A 154 12.55 -8.59 -13.80
N GLY A 155 13.40 -8.31 -12.81
CA GLY A 155 13.88 -9.32 -11.88
C GLY A 155 15.00 -8.85 -10.95
N GLU A 156 15.30 -9.68 -9.96
CA GLU A 156 16.41 -9.48 -9.02
C GLU A 156 17.65 -10.30 -9.44
N THR A 157 18.84 -9.76 -9.21
CA THR A 157 20.13 -10.46 -9.25
C THR A 157 20.92 -10.12 -7.97
N VAL A 158 21.45 -11.13 -7.27
CA VAL A 158 22.05 -10.95 -5.94
C VAL A 158 23.56 -11.14 -5.96
N GLY A 159 24.30 -10.08 -5.60
CA GLY A 159 25.74 -10.12 -5.39
C GLY A 159 26.15 -10.10 -3.91
N THR A 160 27.35 -10.58 -3.62
CA THR A 160 28.05 -10.34 -2.34
C THR A 160 28.89 -9.06 -2.37
N THR A 161 28.98 -8.41 -3.52
CA THR A 161 29.61 -7.10 -3.76
C THR A 161 28.62 -6.19 -4.48
N THR A 162 28.72 -4.88 -4.25
CA THR A 162 27.95 -3.89 -5.01
C THR A 162 28.33 -3.90 -6.50
N GLY A 163 27.33 -3.89 -7.37
CA GLY A 163 27.46 -3.56 -8.79
C GLY A 163 27.32 -2.07 -9.07
N ALA A 164 26.65 -1.33 -8.17
CA ALA A 164 26.55 0.13 -8.22
C ALA A 164 27.87 0.86 -7.87
N GLY A 165 28.83 0.18 -7.23
CA GLY A 165 30.15 0.71 -6.89
C GLY A 165 30.11 1.67 -5.70
N THR A 166 30.75 2.84 -5.86
CA THR A 166 30.72 3.92 -4.86
C THR A 166 29.93 5.11 -5.40
N PRO A 167 28.59 5.05 -5.44
CA PRO A 167 27.75 6.11 -5.98
C PRO A 167 27.79 7.37 -5.12
N ALA A 168 27.74 8.54 -5.77
CA ALA A 168 27.73 9.83 -5.11
C ALA A 168 26.47 10.00 -4.24
N ALA A 169 26.64 10.56 -3.04
CA ALA A 169 25.54 10.92 -2.15
C ALA A 169 24.86 12.22 -2.58
N LEU A 170 23.57 12.34 -2.28
CA LEU A 170 22.80 13.57 -2.45
C LEU A 170 22.69 14.32 -1.11
N GLU A 171 22.88 15.64 -1.16
CA GLU A 171 22.59 16.52 -0.03
C GLU A 171 21.07 16.76 0.05
N LEU A 172 20.44 16.25 1.11
CA LEU A 172 18.98 16.17 1.20
C LEU A 172 18.34 17.54 1.51
N LYS A 173 17.77 18.18 0.50
CA LYS A 173 16.99 19.44 0.63
C LYS A 173 15.49 19.16 0.74
N ARG A 174 15.07 18.60 1.87
CA ARG A 174 13.69 18.11 2.08
C ARG A 174 12.67 19.25 2.16
N PHE A 175 11.58 19.14 1.41
CA PHE A 175 10.42 20.02 1.55
C PHE A 175 9.66 19.68 2.84
N GLY A 176 9.32 20.70 3.65
CA GLY A 176 8.42 20.55 4.79
C GLY A 176 6.95 20.73 4.38
N HIS A 177 6.01 20.17 5.13
CA HIS A 177 4.59 20.44 4.86
C HIS A 177 4.21 21.93 5.05
N PHE A 178 4.90 22.63 5.95
CA PHE A 178 4.76 24.09 6.16
C PHE A 178 5.16 24.93 4.94
N ASN A 179 6.01 24.38 4.07
CA ASN A 179 6.39 25.00 2.80
C ASN A 179 5.32 24.83 1.71
N GLY A 180 4.26 24.06 1.99
CA GLY A 180 3.22 23.69 1.04
C GLY A 180 2.15 24.77 0.87
N ALA A 181 1.79 25.05 -0.39
CA ALA A 181 0.64 25.85 -0.77
C ALA A 181 -0.26 25.04 -1.71
N ILE A 182 -1.57 25.28 -1.63
CA ILE A 182 -2.56 24.70 -2.54
C ILE A 182 -3.35 25.85 -3.15
N THR A 183 -3.48 25.89 -4.47
CA THR A 183 -4.32 26.88 -5.17
C THR A 183 -5.34 26.18 -6.08
N ARG A 184 -6.42 26.89 -6.39
CA ARG A 184 -7.44 26.50 -7.37
C ARG A 184 -7.69 27.69 -8.30
N ASN A 185 -7.49 27.52 -9.61
CA ASN A 185 -7.54 28.59 -10.61
C ASN A 185 -6.71 29.82 -10.15
N GLY A 186 -5.45 29.59 -9.74
CA GLY A 186 -4.54 30.61 -9.20
C GLY A 186 -4.91 31.23 -7.83
N THR A 187 -6.07 30.91 -7.25
CA THR A 187 -6.51 31.44 -5.94
C THR A 187 -6.17 30.45 -4.82
N ALA A 188 -5.55 30.92 -3.74
CA ALA A 188 -5.18 30.06 -2.61
C ALA A 188 -6.40 29.35 -2.00
N LEU A 189 -6.31 28.03 -1.83
CA LEU A 189 -7.39 27.22 -1.29
C LEU A 189 -7.35 27.24 0.25
N GLY A 190 -8.22 28.05 0.85
CA GLY A 190 -8.29 28.19 2.30
C GLY A 190 -8.76 26.92 3.02
N ASN A 191 -8.43 26.83 4.32
CA ASN A 191 -8.97 25.84 5.27
C ASN A 191 -8.72 24.35 4.94
N VAL A 192 -7.75 24.02 4.07
CA VAL A 192 -7.32 22.62 3.84
C VAL A 192 -6.69 22.05 5.11
N VAL A 193 -7.13 20.84 5.49
CA VAL A 193 -6.64 20.04 6.62
C VAL A 193 -5.60 19.02 6.13
N SER A 194 -5.93 18.31 5.04
CA SER A 194 -5.03 17.41 4.34
C SER A 194 -5.32 17.39 2.83
N ALA A 195 -4.32 17.01 2.04
CA ALA A 195 -4.47 16.67 0.64
C ALA A 195 -3.60 15.46 0.29
N GLU A 196 -4.18 14.40 -0.25
CA GLU A 196 -3.48 13.25 -0.82
C GLU A 196 -3.44 13.40 -2.34
N ILE A 197 -2.30 13.07 -2.95
CA ILE A 197 -2.06 13.12 -4.39
C ILE A 197 -1.49 11.77 -4.82
N THR A 198 -2.14 11.11 -5.79
CA THR A 198 -1.73 9.81 -6.32
C THR A 198 -1.73 9.84 -7.84
N TYR A 199 -0.54 9.73 -8.44
CA TYR A 199 -0.35 9.57 -9.88
C TYR A 199 -0.02 8.09 -10.19
N ALA A 200 -0.79 7.45 -11.06
CA ALA A 200 -0.60 6.08 -11.50
C ALA A 200 -0.45 6.01 -13.02
N ASN A 201 0.57 5.31 -13.51
CA ASN A 201 0.75 4.93 -14.91
C ASN A 201 -0.06 3.68 -15.29
N ASN A 202 -0.57 2.94 -14.29
CA ASN A 202 -1.37 1.73 -14.45
C ASN A 202 -0.67 0.72 -15.40
N LEU A 203 0.51 0.23 -15.01
CA LEU A 203 1.35 -0.58 -15.89
C LEU A 203 0.71 -1.96 -16.16
N ASP A 204 0.64 -2.34 -17.43
CA ASP A 204 0.32 -3.71 -17.82
C ASP A 204 1.60 -4.57 -17.81
N ARG A 205 1.55 -5.74 -17.16
CA ARG A 205 2.74 -6.61 -17.00
C ARG A 205 2.80 -7.62 -18.14
N ILE A 206 3.86 -7.54 -18.95
CA ILE A 206 4.00 -8.41 -20.11
C ILE A 206 4.60 -9.76 -19.68
N GLU A 207 3.75 -10.68 -19.23
CA GLU A 207 4.11 -12.02 -18.75
C GLU A 207 4.31 -13.02 -19.91
N THR A 208 5.26 -12.75 -20.83
CA THR A 208 5.59 -13.70 -21.90
C THR A 208 6.34 -14.94 -21.38
N ILE A 209 6.21 -16.06 -22.10
CA ILE A 209 6.90 -17.31 -21.75
C ILE A 209 8.38 -17.20 -22.10
N ARG A 210 9.21 -16.85 -21.10
CA ARG A 210 10.66 -16.76 -21.19
C ARG A 210 11.36 -17.87 -20.41
N SER A 211 12.57 -18.25 -20.85
CA SER A 211 13.37 -19.31 -20.20
C SER A 211 13.94 -18.91 -18.83
N ASP A 212 13.91 -17.63 -18.48
CA ASP A 212 14.27 -17.11 -17.15
C ASP A 212 13.07 -16.95 -16.20
N GLY A 213 11.84 -17.18 -16.69
CA GLY A 213 10.61 -17.06 -15.92
C GLY A 213 10.27 -15.64 -15.47
N ARG A 214 10.89 -14.61 -16.06
CA ARG A 214 10.69 -13.19 -15.77
C ARG A 214 9.67 -12.56 -16.71
N ILE A 215 9.15 -11.38 -16.35
CA ILE A 215 8.36 -10.55 -17.28
C ILE A 215 9.23 -10.02 -18.44
N ASP A 216 8.62 -9.76 -19.59
CA ASP A 216 9.30 -9.17 -20.76
C ASP A 216 9.45 -7.64 -20.63
N GLY A 217 8.43 -6.99 -20.07
CA GLY A 217 8.29 -5.55 -19.94
C GLY A 217 7.10 -5.16 -19.05
N ALA A 218 6.95 -3.85 -18.83
CA ALA A 218 5.82 -3.26 -18.11
C ALA A 218 5.39 -1.97 -18.82
N ASP A 219 4.32 -2.04 -19.61
CA ASP A 219 3.92 -0.97 -20.54
C ASP A 219 2.89 -0.02 -19.88
N PRO A 220 3.02 1.30 -20.07
CA PRO A 220 2.05 2.27 -19.53
C PRO A 220 0.70 2.18 -20.25
N SER A 221 -0.39 2.13 -19.48
CA SER A 221 -1.75 2.20 -20.02
C SER A 221 -2.34 3.60 -19.85
N ILE A 222 -3.65 3.72 -19.55
CA ILE A 222 -4.28 5.01 -19.31
C ILE A 222 -3.85 5.50 -17.92
N ALA A 223 -2.91 6.44 -17.90
CA ALA A 223 -2.47 7.08 -16.66
C ALA A 223 -3.63 7.82 -15.97
N ALA A 224 -3.69 7.72 -14.64
CA ALA A 224 -4.68 8.36 -13.79
C ALA A 224 -4.00 9.26 -12.75
N LEU A 225 -4.61 10.41 -12.46
CA LEU A 225 -4.23 11.26 -11.35
C LEU A 225 -5.46 11.54 -10.51
N THR A 226 -5.42 11.08 -9.27
CA THR A 226 -6.51 11.17 -8.31
C THR A 226 -5.98 11.64 -6.97
N GLY A 227 -6.88 11.96 -6.06
CA GLY A 227 -6.50 12.26 -4.70
C GLY A 227 -7.68 12.54 -3.80
N ARG A 228 -7.36 12.99 -2.60
CA ARG A 228 -8.34 13.42 -1.60
C ARG A 228 -7.97 14.81 -1.14
N ILE A 229 -8.95 15.69 -0.94
CA ILE A 229 -8.76 16.94 -0.21
C ILE A 229 -9.80 17.00 0.91
N GLU A 230 -9.33 17.30 2.11
CA GLU A 230 -10.16 17.54 3.29
C GLU A 230 -10.10 19.03 3.63
N VAL A 231 -11.23 19.73 3.54
CA VAL A 231 -11.34 21.15 3.95
C VAL A 231 -12.25 21.29 5.16
N ARG A 232 -11.98 22.29 6.00
CA ARG A 232 -13.01 22.78 6.94
C ARG A 232 -14.04 23.58 6.14
N PHE A 233 -15.32 23.28 6.32
CA PHE A 233 -16.38 23.81 5.49
C PHE A 233 -16.67 25.28 5.84
N ALA A 234 -16.08 26.20 5.06
CA ALA A 234 -16.18 27.65 5.27
C ALA A 234 -17.08 28.34 4.23
N ASP A 235 -17.14 27.82 3.00
CA ASP A 235 -17.90 28.36 1.88
C ASP A 235 -18.40 27.25 0.94
N GLN A 236 -19.30 27.60 0.01
CA GLN A 236 -19.89 26.63 -0.92
C GLN A 236 -19.12 26.47 -2.23
N THR A 237 -17.99 27.15 -2.47
CA THR A 237 -17.42 27.30 -3.82
C THR A 237 -16.97 25.98 -4.44
N LEU A 238 -16.42 25.06 -3.64
CA LEU A 238 -16.11 23.69 -4.08
C LEU A 238 -17.37 22.83 -4.28
N VAL A 239 -18.43 23.08 -3.52
CA VAL A 239 -19.70 22.34 -3.59
C VAL A 239 -20.50 22.75 -4.82
N THR A 240 -20.56 24.05 -5.13
CA THR A 240 -21.17 24.56 -6.36
C THR A 240 -20.44 24.03 -7.59
N GLN A 241 -19.10 24.05 -7.58
CA GLN A 241 -18.30 23.46 -8.66
C GLN A 241 -18.61 21.95 -8.84
N ALA A 242 -18.66 21.19 -7.74
CA ALA A 242 -18.99 19.77 -7.74
C ALA A 242 -20.45 19.44 -8.13
N ILE A 243 -21.38 20.40 -7.99
CA ILE A 243 -22.77 20.30 -8.45
C ILE A 243 -22.86 20.62 -9.95
N ASN A 244 -22.13 21.62 -10.43
CA ASN A 244 -22.12 22.03 -11.83
C ASN A 244 -21.32 21.04 -12.72
N GLY A 245 -20.42 20.24 -12.12
CA GLY A 245 -19.51 19.36 -12.86
C GLY A 245 -18.38 20.11 -13.57
N GLU A 246 -18.06 21.33 -13.12
CA GLU A 246 -17.03 22.18 -13.70
C GLU A 246 -15.62 21.68 -13.36
N ALA A 247 -14.74 21.68 -14.35
CA ALA A 247 -13.31 21.46 -14.14
C ALA A 247 -12.65 22.70 -13.49
N CYS A 248 -11.66 22.48 -12.64
CA CYS A 248 -10.74 23.53 -12.19
C CYS A 248 -9.29 23.14 -12.41
N GLU A 249 -8.42 24.14 -12.54
CA GLU A 249 -6.99 23.94 -12.34
C GLU A 249 -6.71 23.86 -10.83
N MET A 250 -5.90 22.89 -10.41
CA MET A 250 -5.41 22.80 -9.04
C MET A 250 -3.88 22.72 -9.01
N GLU A 251 -3.27 23.50 -8.13
CA GLU A 251 -1.82 23.52 -7.96
C GLU A 251 -1.42 23.10 -6.55
N PHE A 252 -0.45 22.18 -6.46
CA PHE A 252 0.19 21.75 -5.22
C PHE A 252 1.66 22.17 -5.26
N ALA A 253 2.01 23.25 -4.57
CA ALA A 253 3.33 23.86 -4.61
C ALA A 253 4.08 23.73 -3.28
N TYR A 254 5.41 23.67 -3.33
CA TYR A 254 6.32 23.68 -2.19
C TYR A 254 7.52 24.58 -2.50
N VAL A 255 7.90 25.46 -1.57
CA VAL A 255 9.04 26.39 -1.76
C VAL A 255 9.96 26.41 -0.54
N LEU A 256 11.25 26.15 -0.74
CA LEU A 256 12.27 26.29 0.30
C LEU A 256 12.75 27.76 0.41
N PRO A 257 13.14 28.25 1.61
CA PRO A 257 13.71 29.60 1.78
C PRO A 257 15.00 29.85 0.97
N SER A 258 15.67 28.78 0.53
CA SER A 258 16.85 28.80 -0.34
C SER A 258 16.54 28.95 -1.83
N GLY A 259 15.26 28.95 -2.23
CA GLY A 259 14.80 29.23 -3.60
C GLY A 259 14.47 28.00 -4.44
N GLU A 260 14.76 26.78 -3.99
CA GLU A 260 14.27 25.57 -4.66
C GLU A 260 12.76 25.40 -4.48
N SER A 261 12.08 24.96 -5.54
CA SER A 261 10.63 24.76 -5.54
C SER A 261 10.20 23.50 -6.28
N PHE A 262 9.09 22.92 -5.85
CA PHE A 262 8.39 21.84 -6.55
C PHE A 262 6.92 22.20 -6.67
N THR A 263 6.37 22.14 -7.88
CA THR A 263 4.97 22.46 -8.18
C THR A 263 4.36 21.36 -9.04
N LEU A 264 3.23 20.81 -8.62
CA LEU A 264 2.36 19.99 -9.47
C LEU A 264 1.12 20.80 -9.84
N THR A 265 1.02 21.21 -11.10
CA THR A 265 -0.18 21.83 -11.66
C THR A 265 -1.02 20.75 -12.34
N VAL A 266 -2.31 20.67 -12.01
CA VAL A 266 -3.28 19.70 -12.52
C VAL A 266 -4.37 20.45 -13.26
N HIS A 267 -4.42 20.29 -14.58
CA HIS A 267 -5.06 21.25 -15.49
C HIS A 267 -6.59 21.16 -15.51
N ALA A 268 -7.15 19.98 -15.28
CA ALA A 268 -8.60 19.75 -15.26
C ALA A 268 -8.97 18.74 -14.16
N VAL A 269 -9.28 19.24 -12.96
CA VAL A 269 -9.76 18.47 -11.81
C VAL A 269 -11.27 18.55 -11.69
N TYR A 270 -11.90 17.39 -11.52
CA TYR A 270 -13.32 17.23 -11.22
C TYR A 270 -13.51 16.82 -9.76
N LEU A 271 -14.48 17.46 -9.10
CA LEU A 271 -14.83 17.24 -7.71
C LEU A 271 -16.15 16.47 -7.64
N PRO A 272 -16.23 15.30 -6.96
CA PRO A 272 -17.52 14.67 -6.69
C PRO A 272 -18.30 15.52 -5.67
N ARG A 273 -19.63 15.47 -5.71
CA ARG A 273 -20.47 16.12 -4.70
C ARG A 273 -20.20 15.50 -3.33
N PRO A 274 -19.68 16.26 -2.34
CA PRO A 274 -19.31 15.70 -1.04
C PRO A 274 -20.54 15.40 -0.18
N ARG A 275 -20.43 14.42 0.73
CA ARG A 275 -21.35 14.28 1.86
C ARG A 275 -20.85 15.16 3.00
N ILE A 276 -21.52 16.28 3.23
CA ILE A 276 -21.23 17.19 4.34
C ILE A 276 -21.99 16.68 5.56
N GLU A 277 -21.28 16.21 6.59
CA GLU A 277 -21.85 15.60 7.78
C GLU A 277 -21.53 16.40 9.04
N ILE A 278 -22.56 16.69 9.85
CA ILE A 278 -22.44 17.41 11.13
C ILE A 278 -22.32 16.35 12.23
N SER A 279 -21.10 15.87 12.46
CA SER A 279 -20.80 14.76 13.40
C SER A 279 -20.73 15.17 14.88
N GLY A 280 -20.90 16.45 15.21
CA GLY A 280 -20.85 16.96 16.58
C GLY A 280 -20.70 18.48 16.64
N PRO A 281 -20.40 19.07 17.82
CA PRO A 281 -20.28 20.52 18.02
C PRO A 281 -18.96 21.12 17.47
N GLN A 282 -18.21 20.38 16.67
CA GLN A 282 -16.93 20.80 16.10
C GLN A 282 -17.10 21.36 14.68
N GLY A 283 -16.17 22.22 14.26
CA GLY A 283 -16.21 22.80 12.92
C GLY A 283 -16.18 21.75 11.81
N VAL A 284 -17.26 21.69 11.03
CA VAL A 284 -17.58 20.73 9.96
C VAL A 284 -16.45 20.62 8.94
N GLN A 285 -16.24 19.41 8.42
CA GLN A 285 -15.28 19.14 7.35
C GLN A 285 -15.99 18.54 6.14
N ALA A 286 -15.43 18.75 4.96
CA ALA A 286 -15.88 18.18 3.70
C ALA A 286 -14.70 17.51 2.99
N THR A 287 -14.89 16.24 2.62
CA THR A 287 -13.90 15.44 1.90
C THR A 287 -14.29 15.36 0.42
N PHE A 288 -13.33 15.63 -0.45
CA PHE A 288 -13.47 15.55 -1.90
C PHE A 288 -12.45 14.55 -2.46
N ASP A 289 -12.91 13.37 -2.85
CA ASP A 289 -12.11 12.35 -3.56
C ASP A 289 -12.05 12.71 -5.05
N TRP A 290 -11.13 13.60 -5.41
CA TRP A 290 -11.06 14.28 -6.70
C TRP A 290 -10.35 13.43 -7.77
N GLN A 291 -10.68 13.70 -9.04
CA GLN A 291 -10.11 13.00 -10.19
C GLN A 291 -9.74 14.01 -11.28
N ALA A 292 -8.55 13.87 -11.87
CA ALA A 292 -8.11 14.68 -12.99
C ALA A 292 -8.47 14.02 -14.33
N ALA A 293 -8.66 14.86 -15.35
CA ALA A 293 -8.75 14.45 -16.74
C ALA A 293 -7.63 15.09 -17.56
N ARG A 294 -7.44 14.62 -18.80
CA ARG A 294 -6.64 15.31 -19.80
C ARG A 294 -7.32 16.63 -20.18
N ASP A 295 -6.67 17.77 -19.94
CA ASP A 295 -7.16 19.03 -20.46
C ASP A 295 -7.01 19.13 -21.99
N SER A 296 -7.98 19.80 -22.60
CA SER A 296 -8.10 20.02 -24.04
C SER A 296 -7.18 21.11 -24.60
N VAL A 297 -6.74 22.07 -23.78
CA VAL A 297 -5.90 23.21 -24.21
C VAL A 297 -4.43 22.92 -23.96
N ALA A 298 -4.06 22.52 -22.74
CA ALA A 298 -2.72 22.08 -22.37
C ALA A 298 -2.34 20.72 -22.97
N GLY A 299 -3.33 19.94 -23.43
CA GLY A 299 -3.18 18.66 -24.12
C GLY A 299 -2.75 17.50 -23.22
N ARG A 300 -2.72 17.68 -21.90
CA ARG A 300 -2.18 16.79 -20.86
C ARG A 300 -2.96 16.92 -19.55
N MET A 301 -2.78 16.00 -18.62
CA MET A 301 -3.56 15.93 -17.37
C MET A 301 -2.97 16.80 -16.26
N CYS A 302 -1.65 16.70 -16.07
CA CYS A 302 -0.87 17.51 -15.14
C CYS A 302 0.51 17.85 -15.71
N THR A 303 1.22 18.72 -15.01
CA THR A 303 2.60 19.13 -15.28
C THR A 303 3.29 19.36 -13.95
N ALA A 304 4.46 18.76 -13.79
CA ALA A 304 5.25 18.83 -12.57
C ALA A 304 6.54 19.62 -12.86
N THR A 305 6.76 20.70 -12.13
CA THR A 305 7.89 21.62 -12.30
C THR A 305 8.78 21.56 -11.06
N LEU A 306 10.07 21.29 -11.25
CA LEU A 306 11.05 21.20 -10.16
C LEU A 306 12.23 22.14 -10.45
N THR A 307 12.38 23.18 -9.62
CA THR A 307 13.42 24.21 -9.73
C THR A 307 14.51 23.96 -8.69
N ARG A 308 15.78 23.79 -9.11
CA ARG A 308 16.90 23.50 -8.20
C ARG A 308 18.27 23.82 -8.79
N ALA A 309 19.31 23.81 -7.95
CA ALA A 309 20.68 24.07 -8.37
C ALA A 309 21.25 23.01 -9.35
N ARG A 310 20.87 21.74 -9.21
CA ARG A 310 21.39 20.62 -10.03
C ARG A 310 20.58 20.40 -11.31
N ARG A 311 21.21 20.57 -12.48
CA ARG A 311 20.61 20.24 -13.80
C ARG A 311 20.11 18.79 -13.86
N ALA A 312 19.13 18.50 -14.72
CA ALA A 312 18.53 17.17 -14.83
C ALA A 312 19.56 16.08 -15.15
N CYS A 313 19.31 14.88 -14.63
CA CYS A 313 20.04 13.67 -15.02
C CYS A 313 19.72 13.32 -16.48
N ALA A 314 20.53 13.86 -17.39
CA ALA A 314 20.56 13.43 -18.78
C ALA A 314 20.77 11.91 -18.84
N ALA A 315 20.19 11.25 -19.84
CA ALA A 315 20.68 9.93 -20.21
C ALA A 315 22.18 10.05 -20.57
N ALA A 316 22.99 9.04 -20.24
CA ALA A 316 24.32 8.96 -20.81
C ALA A 316 24.19 9.03 -22.34
N PRO A 317 24.96 9.89 -23.04
CA PRO A 317 24.80 10.02 -24.48
C PRO A 317 25.09 8.66 -25.13
N ALA A 318 24.13 8.15 -25.90
CA ALA A 318 24.40 7.06 -26.82
C ALA A 318 25.51 7.51 -27.77
N ASP A 319 26.58 6.72 -27.91
CA ASP A 319 27.81 7.09 -28.62
C ASP A 319 27.60 7.12 -30.15
N HIS A 320 26.77 8.06 -30.61
CA HIS A 320 26.53 8.37 -32.01
C HIS A 320 27.78 9.04 -32.60
N ARG A 321 28.72 8.18 -33.03
CA ARG A 321 29.81 8.57 -33.92
C ARG A 321 29.25 8.97 -35.28
N ALA A 322 28.88 10.24 -35.38
CA ALA A 322 28.63 10.91 -36.64
C ALA A 322 29.98 11.15 -37.35
N ASP A 323 30.56 10.08 -37.93
CA ASP A 323 31.72 10.20 -38.81
C ASP A 323 31.31 10.94 -40.09
N GLY A 324 31.51 12.26 -40.09
CA GLY A 324 31.13 13.18 -41.15
C GLY A 324 32.00 14.44 -41.15
N GLY A 325 33.25 14.29 -41.60
CA GLY A 325 34.22 15.39 -41.75
C GLY A 325 35.23 15.06 -42.85
N ASP A 326 35.40 15.96 -43.81
CA ASP A 326 36.02 15.64 -45.11
C ASP A 326 37.51 16.06 -45.20
N ALA A 327 38.21 15.41 -46.13
CA ALA A 327 39.45 15.79 -46.81
C ALA A 327 40.66 16.36 -45.99
N GLN A 328 41.81 15.69 -46.09
CA GLN A 328 42.88 16.11 -47.03
C GLN A 328 44.10 15.17 -47.10
N ARG A 329 44.82 15.22 -48.25
CA ARG A 329 46.23 14.81 -48.50
C ARG A 329 46.72 13.50 -47.83
N SER A 330 47.02 12.43 -48.56
CA SER A 330 48.05 12.39 -49.62
C SER A 330 48.26 10.93 -50.05
N GLY A 331 48.66 10.68 -51.30
CA GLY A 331 48.64 9.32 -51.87
C GLY A 331 49.98 8.59 -51.87
N ARG A 332 49.92 7.25 -51.96
CA ARG A 332 50.95 6.43 -52.63
C ARG A 332 50.36 5.13 -53.18
N ARG A 333 51.08 4.55 -54.16
CA ARG A 333 50.68 3.42 -54.98
C ARG A 333 50.69 2.10 -54.18
N GLY A 334 49.76 1.19 -54.47
CA GLY A 334 49.78 -0.20 -54.01
C GLY A 334 48.83 -1.05 -54.84
N CYS A 335 49.29 -2.20 -55.35
CA CYS A 335 48.51 -3.07 -56.25
C CYS A 335 48.48 -4.52 -55.72
N ALA A 336 47.56 -5.32 -56.28
CA ALA A 336 47.54 -6.79 -56.26
C ALA A 336 47.14 -7.48 -54.92
N ARG A 337 46.66 -8.74 -54.86
CA ARG A 337 46.01 -9.66 -55.84
C ARG A 337 45.40 -10.88 -55.08
N GLY A 338 44.28 -11.43 -55.56
CA GLY A 338 43.74 -12.77 -55.18
C GLY A 338 43.19 -12.88 -53.74
N GLY A 339 42.54 -13.97 -53.32
CA GLY A 339 42.02 -15.17 -54.02
C GLY A 339 41.27 -16.07 -53.00
N VAL A 340 39.99 -16.42 -53.16
CA VAL A 340 39.40 -17.51 -53.98
C VAL A 340 39.46 -18.92 -53.34
N ARG A 341 38.29 -19.60 -53.24
CA ARG A 341 38.00 -21.05 -52.90
C ARG A 341 37.99 -21.46 -51.40
N ARG A 342 37.29 -22.53 -50.97
CA ARG A 342 35.97 -23.18 -51.34
C ARG A 342 35.65 -24.37 -50.40
N GLY A 343 34.37 -24.57 -50.03
CA GLY A 343 33.82 -25.90 -49.61
C GLY A 343 34.01 -26.31 -48.14
N ALA A 344 33.38 -27.38 -47.62
CA ALA A 344 32.37 -28.27 -48.22
C ALA A 344 31.46 -28.99 -47.19
N ARG A 345 30.32 -29.50 -47.69
CA ARG A 345 29.16 -30.12 -47.00
C ARG A 345 29.44 -31.32 -46.06
N GLY A 346 28.78 -31.33 -44.89
CA GLY A 346 28.40 -32.53 -44.12
C GLY A 346 26.89 -32.82 -44.20
N ARG A 347 26.40 -34.04 -43.88
CA ARG A 347 24.99 -34.49 -44.08
C ARG A 347 24.66 -35.84 -43.40
N LEU A 348 23.35 -36.21 -43.30
CA LEU A 348 22.78 -37.53 -42.88
C LEU A 348 22.85 -37.80 -41.34
N ARG A 349 22.11 -38.69 -40.62
CA ARG A 349 20.89 -39.57 -40.74
C ARG A 349 20.64 -40.24 -39.33
N GLN A 350 19.55 -40.92 -38.92
CA GLN A 350 18.10 -41.05 -39.26
C GLN A 350 17.38 -41.86 -38.14
N GLY A 351 16.06 -41.69 -37.91
CA GLY A 351 15.21 -42.59 -37.07
C GLY A 351 14.31 -41.83 -36.07
N ALA A 352 12.97 -41.99 -35.91
CA ALA A 352 11.87 -42.82 -36.47
C ALA A 352 11.30 -43.96 -35.57
N GLY A 353 9.96 -43.95 -35.39
CA GLY A 353 9.12 -44.89 -34.60
C GLY A 353 8.15 -44.09 -33.67
N ALA A 354 6.81 -44.08 -33.73
CA ALA A 354 5.74 -45.04 -34.10
C ALA A 354 5.35 -46.04 -32.99
N ALA A 355 4.08 -46.43 -32.74
CA ALA A 355 2.76 -45.85 -33.09
C ALA A 355 1.61 -46.58 -32.33
N GLY A 356 0.41 -45.97 -32.27
CA GLY A 356 -0.87 -46.63 -31.89
C GLY A 356 -1.30 -46.52 -30.41
N GLY A 357 -2.58 -46.67 -30.04
CA GLY A 357 -3.79 -46.69 -30.88
C GLY A 357 -4.91 -47.62 -30.40
N ALA A 358 -5.96 -47.10 -29.73
CA ALA A 358 -7.21 -47.83 -29.45
C ALA A 358 -8.41 -46.86 -29.30
N ARG A 359 -9.64 -47.37 -29.48
CA ARG A 359 -10.92 -46.62 -29.33
C ARG A 359 -11.81 -47.29 -28.27
N LEU A 360 -12.67 -46.50 -27.62
CA LEU A 360 -14.02 -46.77 -27.06
C LEU A 360 -14.32 -45.63 -26.05
N GLY A 361 -15.54 -45.14 -25.84
CA GLY A 361 -16.83 -45.49 -26.43
C GLY A 361 -17.95 -45.48 -25.37
N GLY A 362 -18.53 -44.31 -25.04
CA GLY A 362 -19.62 -44.26 -24.04
C GLY A 362 -20.22 -42.88 -23.75
N HIS A 363 -21.47 -42.66 -24.18
CA HIS A 363 -22.31 -41.59 -23.66
C HIS A 363 -23.08 -42.05 -22.41
N ARG A 364 -23.20 -41.19 -21.37
CA ARG A 364 -24.52 -40.82 -20.78
C ARG A 364 -24.47 -39.76 -19.66
N ARG A 365 -25.40 -38.81 -19.79
CA ARG A 365 -26.16 -38.08 -18.74
C ARG A 365 -25.42 -37.22 -17.68
N ARG A 366 -25.73 -35.92 -17.74
CA ARG A 366 -25.57 -34.95 -16.65
C ARG A 366 -26.24 -35.42 -15.34
N ARG A 367 -25.58 -35.20 -14.19
CA ARG A 367 -26.24 -34.90 -12.91
C ARG A 367 -25.47 -33.79 -12.20
N ARG A 368 -26.18 -32.77 -11.70
CA ARG A 368 -25.63 -31.77 -10.74
C ARG A 368 -25.62 -32.41 -9.36
N GLN A 369 -24.49 -32.41 -8.66
CA GLN A 369 -24.44 -32.55 -7.21
C GLN A 369 -23.46 -31.53 -6.61
N ARG A 370 -23.75 -31.05 -5.40
CA ARG A 370 -22.99 -30.00 -4.71
C ARG A 370 -21.92 -30.66 -3.83
N HIS A 371 -20.65 -30.28 -4.00
CA HIS A 371 -19.60 -30.70 -3.06
C HIS A 371 -19.57 -29.76 -1.84
N ARG A 372 -19.56 -30.36 -0.65
CA ARG A 372 -19.05 -29.73 0.58
C ARG A 372 -17.52 -29.86 0.61
N PRO A 373 -16.77 -28.87 1.11
CA PRO A 373 -15.37 -29.04 1.50
C PRO A 373 -15.25 -29.39 2.99
N GLU A 374 -14.41 -30.36 3.32
CA GLU A 374 -13.96 -30.69 4.69
C GLU A 374 -12.70 -31.58 4.58
N PRO A 375 -11.78 -31.59 5.56
CA PRO A 375 -11.11 -30.43 6.14
C PRO A 375 -9.58 -30.46 5.92
N ARG A 376 -8.90 -29.30 6.02
CA ARG A 376 -7.44 -29.22 6.20
C ARG A 376 -7.13 -28.89 7.67
N GLY A 377 -6.21 -29.64 8.27
CA GLY A 377 -6.00 -29.63 9.73
C GLY A 377 -4.87 -28.73 10.25
N HIS A 378 -4.72 -28.75 11.58
CA HIS A 378 -3.51 -28.41 12.33
C HIS A 378 -2.98 -26.97 12.24
N ARG A 379 -3.77 -26.00 12.72
CA ARG A 379 -3.17 -24.93 13.54
C ARG A 379 -2.77 -25.52 14.91
N ARG A 380 -1.65 -25.07 15.47
CA ARG A 380 -1.23 -25.46 16.84
C ARG A 380 -2.28 -24.97 17.85
N ALA A 381 -2.61 -25.79 18.84
CA ALA A 381 -3.47 -25.38 19.94
C ALA A 381 -2.72 -24.41 20.85
N ALA A 382 -2.91 -23.10 20.64
CA ALA A 382 -2.78 -22.14 21.72
C ALA A 382 -3.86 -22.51 22.76
N ARG A 383 -3.44 -22.88 23.98
CA ARG A 383 -4.38 -23.06 25.10
C ARG A 383 -5.09 -21.74 25.33
N CYS A 384 -6.41 -21.75 25.36
CA CYS A 384 -7.16 -20.51 25.53
C CYS A 384 -7.02 -20.03 26.97
N LEU A 385 -6.98 -18.72 27.19
CA LEU A 385 -7.02 -18.16 28.55
C LEU A 385 -8.36 -18.46 29.25
N ALA A 386 -9.38 -18.87 28.50
CA ALA A 386 -10.61 -19.45 29.01
C ALA A 386 -10.40 -20.83 29.69
N ASP A 387 -9.51 -21.68 29.18
CA ASP A 387 -9.27 -23.04 29.71
C ASP A 387 -8.65 -23.04 31.13
N LEU A 388 -8.10 -21.90 31.56
CA LEU A 388 -7.51 -21.69 32.88
C LEU A 388 -8.54 -21.23 33.94
N ARG A 389 -9.81 -21.02 33.55
CA ARG A 389 -10.87 -20.55 34.45
C ARG A 389 -11.93 -21.62 34.60
N GLY A 390 -12.15 -22.08 35.84
CA GLY A 390 -13.21 -23.03 36.13
C GLY A 390 -14.58 -22.42 35.81
N LEU A 391 -15.27 -22.95 34.79
CA LEU A 391 -16.66 -22.60 34.52
C LEU A 391 -17.52 -22.94 35.76
N PRO A 392 -18.51 -22.11 36.12
CA PRO A 392 -19.62 -22.51 36.96
C PRO A 392 -20.20 -23.86 36.51
N ALA A 393 -20.24 -24.84 37.41
CA ALA A 393 -20.52 -26.24 37.09
C ALA A 393 -21.96 -26.51 36.58
N ASP A 394 -22.81 -25.48 36.58
CA ASP A 394 -24.22 -25.50 36.15
C ASP A 394 -24.47 -24.85 34.78
N LEU A 395 -23.43 -24.31 34.11
CA LEU A 395 -23.52 -23.82 32.72
C LEU A 395 -23.70 -24.97 31.73
N ARG A 396 -24.97 -25.27 31.39
CA ARG A 396 -25.31 -26.27 30.38
C ARG A 396 -24.89 -25.83 28.97
N LEU A 397 -24.13 -26.68 28.28
CA LEU A 397 -23.78 -26.54 26.86
C LEU A 397 -25.01 -26.76 25.96
N GLN A 398 -25.91 -25.78 25.88
CA GLN A 398 -26.97 -25.71 24.89
C GLN A 398 -26.67 -24.62 23.85
N ARG A 399 -26.94 -24.92 22.57
CA ARG A 399 -26.83 -23.94 21.48
C ARG A 399 -27.77 -22.75 21.70
N PRO A 400 -27.47 -21.55 21.15
CA PRO A 400 -28.22 -20.34 21.45
C PRO A 400 -29.74 -20.46 21.25
N ALA A 401 -30.49 -20.42 22.34
CA ALA A 401 -31.93 -20.24 22.32
C ALA A 401 -32.23 -18.77 21.95
N ALA A 402 -32.73 -18.56 20.73
CA ALA A 402 -32.92 -17.22 20.17
C ALA A 402 -33.82 -16.33 21.05
N GLY A 403 -33.38 -15.09 21.28
CA GLY A 403 -34.16 -14.03 21.95
C GLY A 403 -34.13 -14.02 23.49
N ALA A 404 -33.91 -15.15 24.18
CA ALA A 404 -33.99 -15.19 25.65
C ALA A 404 -32.75 -14.63 26.37
N GLY A 405 -31.54 -14.98 25.92
CA GLY A 405 -30.29 -14.61 26.61
C GLY A 405 -30.04 -13.10 26.68
N LYS A 406 -30.34 -12.38 25.59
CA LYS A 406 -30.15 -10.92 25.45
C LYS A 406 -31.00 -10.12 26.46
N LYS A 407 -32.21 -10.58 26.77
CA LYS A 407 -33.10 -9.96 27.79
C LYS A 407 -32.57 -10.12 29.21
N ARG A 408 -31.99 -11.28 29.55
CA ARG A 408 -31.44 -11.52 30.89
C ARG A 408 -30.11 -10.79 31.11
N LEU A 409 -29.27 -10.69 30.08
CA LEU A 409 -28.08 -9.82 30.11
C LEU A 409 -28.43 -8.33 30.28
N LEU A 410 -29.48 -7.85 29.60
CA LEU A 410 -30.00 -6.48 29.81
C LEU A 410 -30.46 -6.25 31.26
N ALA A 411 -31.33 -7.10 31.79
CA ALA A 411 -31.82 -6.97 33.16
C ALA A 411 -30.72 -7.12 34.23
N LEU A 412 -29.64 -7.84 33.91
CA LEU A 412 -28.43 -7.93 34.75
C LEU A 412 -27.61 -6.63 34.70
N ALA A 413 -27.44 -6.05 33.50
CA ALA A 413 -26.78 -4.77 33.29
C ALA A 413 -27.52 -3.61 33.98
N GLU A 414 -28.84 -3.54 33.83
CA GLU A 414 -29.69 -2.49 34.42
C GLU A 414 -29.59 -2.50 35.95
N TRP A 415 -29.52 -3.68 36.55
CA TRP A 415 -29.40 -3.86 37.99
C TRP A 415 -27.98 -3.59 38.50
N SER A 416 -26.96 -4.24 37.92
CA SER A 416 -25.56 -4.12 38.38
C SER A 416 -25.02 -2.70 38.17
N LEU A 417 -25.09 -2.18 36.93
CA LEU A 417 -24.59 -0.85 36.59
C LEU A 417 -25.46 0.26 37.18
N GLY A 418 -26.73 -0.03 37.50
CA GLY A 418 -27.60 0.82 38.30
C GLY A 418 -27.21 0.94 39.79
N GLY A 419 -26.16 0.22 40.23
CA GLY A 419 -25.65 0.24 41.61
C GLY A 419 -26.13 -0.91 42.49
N GLY A 420 -26.82 -1.90 41.93
CA GLY A 420 -27.39 -3.04 42.65
C GLY A 420 -26.36 -3.90 43.40
N ASP A 421 -25.12 -3.97 42.91
CA ASP A 421 -24.05 -4.70 43.62
C ASP A 421 -23.78 -4.11 45.02
N ARG A 422 -23.82 -2.77 45.17
CA ARG A 422 -23.70 -2.09 46.48
C ARG A 422 -24.86 -2.40 47.42
N TYR A 423 -26.02 -2.79 46.90
CA TYR A 423 -27.15 -3.25 47.71
C TYR A 423 -26.91 -4.69 48.21
N CYS A 424 -26.26 -5.54 47.42
CA CYS A 424 -25.85 -6.87 47.86
C CYS A 424 -24.73 -6.86 48.90
N ASP A 425 -23.79 -5.90 48.85
CA ASP A 425 -22.76 -5.74 49.90
C ASP A 425 -23.36 -5.46 51.30
N ALA A 426 -24.60 -4.97 51.37
CA ALA A 426 -25.35 -4.78 52.62
C ALA A 426 -26.13 -6.02 53.08
N CYS A 427 -26.29 -7.05 52.24
CA CYS A 427 -27.08 -8.25 52.53
C CYS A 427 -26.21 -9.39 53.11
N GLN A 428 -26.24 -9.55 54.44
CA GLN A 428 -25.47 -10.59 55.15
C GLN A 428 -25.99 -12.03 54.97
N THR A 429 -27.07 -12.24 54.21
CA THR A 429 -27.65 -13.56 53.91
C THR A 429 -28.04 -13.69 52.44
N ALA A 430 -27.97 -14.92 51.90
CA ALA A 430 -28.25 -15.19 50.49
C ALA A 430 -29.76 -15.09 50.18
N CYS A 431 -30.20 -13.94 49.68
CA CYS A 431 -31.60 -13.71 49.28
C CYS A 431 -32.06 -14.70 48.18
N GLU A 432 -33.27 -15.26 48.34
CA GLU A 432 -33.79 -16.24 47.37
C GLU A 432 -34.06 -15.61 45.99
N ASP A 433 -34.62 -14.39 45.97
CA ASP A 433 -34.94 -13.63 44.75
C ASP A 433 -33.84 -12.63 44.33
N CYS A 434 -32.56 -12.92 44.63
CA CYS A 434 -31.43 -12.06 44.23
C CYS A 434 -31.43 -11.79 42.70
N PRO A 435 -31.57 -10.53 42.23
CA PRO A 435 -31.67 -10.22 40.80
C PRO A 435 -30.44 -10.62 39.99
N ALA A 436 -29.23 -10.50 40.57
CA ALA A 436 -28.01 -11.01 39.96
C ALA A 436 -28.10 -12.52 39.65
N ARG A 437 -28.60 -13.31 40.61
CA ARG A 437 -28.77 -14.76 40.49
C ARG A 437 -29.88 -15.13 39.51
N LEU A 438 -30.98 -14.37 39.50
CA LEU A 438 -32.11 -14.56 38.60
C LEU A 438 -31.74 -14.26 37.13
N ASN A 439 -30.90 -13.26 36.88
CA ASN A 439 -30.54 -12.76 35.55
C ASN A 439 -29.18 -13.25 35.03
N ARG A 440 -28.34 -13.92 35.86
CA ARG A 440 -26.99 -14.41 35.50
C ARG A 440 -26.92 -15.13 34.13
N PRO A 441 -25.85 -14.99 33.34
CA PRO A 441 -25.76 -15.60 32.03
C PRO A 441 -25.90 -17.13 32.08
N MET A 442 -26.63 -17.70 31.11
CA MET A 442 -26.88 -19.16 31.00
C MET A 442 -26.24 -19.80 29.76
N THR A 443 -25.53 -19.02 28.94
CA THR A 443 -24.70 -19.53 27.83
C THR A 443 -23.25 -19.17 28.09
N HIS A 444 -22.32 -19.96 27.55
CA HIS A 444 -20.88 -19.74 27.70
C HIS A 444 -20.48 -18.37 27.14
N GLU A 445 -20.97 -18.03 25.94
CA GLU A 445 -20.67 -16.78 25.24
C GLU A 445 -21.23 -15.57 26.00
N GLY A 446 -22.41 -15.70 26.60
CA GLY A 446 -23.00 -14.65 27.43
C GLY A 446 -22.25 -14.46 28.75
N TRP A 447 -21.69 -15.52 29.33
CA TRP A 447 -20.82 -15.45 30.50
C TRP A 447 -19.47 -14.80 30.17
N GLN A 448 -18.85 -15.17 29.05
CA GLN A 448 -17.61 -14.55 28.57
C GLN A 448 -17.76 -13.05 28.30
N VAL A 449 -18.86 -12.62 27.68
CA VAL A 449 -19.12 -11.18 27.48
C VAL A 449 -19.39 -10.46 28.81
N TRP A 450 -20.02 -11.11 29.79
CA TRP A 450 -20.24 -10.51 31.11
C TRP A 450 -18.93 -10.35 31.91
N ASP A 451 -18.02 -11.34 31.86
CA ASP A 451 -16.66 -11.22 32.43
C ASP A 451 -15.83 -10.12 31.72
N LEU A 452 -16.01 -9.94 30.41
CA LEU A 452 -15.41 -8.83 29.67
C LEU A 452 -15.95 -7.48 30.16
N VAL A 453 -17.28 -7.32 30.28
CA VAL A 453 -17.93 -6.09 30.77
C VAL A 453 -17.39 -5.65 32.13
N GLY A 454 -17.22 -6.58 33.08
CA GLY A 454 -16.63 -6.29 34.39
C GLY A 454 -15.18 -5.75 34.34
N ARG A 455 -14.49 -5.87 33.21
CA ARG A 455 -13.13 -5.35 32.97
C ARG A 455 -13.12 -4.01 32.23
N LEU A 456 -14.24 -3.60 31.62
CA LEU A 456 -14.34 -2.36 30.85
C LEU A 456 -14.62 -1.10 31.70
N GLY A 457 -14.76 -1.23 33.02
CA GLY A 457 -15.07 -0.09 33.91
C GLY A 457 -14.08 1.08 33.83
N GLY A 458 -12.82 0.83 33.47
CA GLY A 458 -11.81 1.87 33.22
C GLY A 458 -11.68 2.34 31.77
N GLN A 459 -12.46 1.76 30.84
CA GLN A 459 -12.38 2.01 29.39
C GLN A 459 -13.51 2.94 28.91
N LEU A 460 -13.90 3.92 29.73
CA LEU A 460 -15.02 4.83 29.47
C LEU A 460 -14.59 6.01 28.59
N ARG A 461 -15.41 6.34 27.58
CA ARG A 461 -15.30 7.56 26.79
C ARG A 461 -16.23 8.61 27.39
N VAL A 462 -15.67 9.71 27.87
CA VAL A 462 -16.39 10.76 28.61
C VAL A 462 -16.24 12.14 27.96
N LEU A 463 -17.26 12.97 28.15
CA LEU A 463 -17.25 14.41 27.97
C LEU A 463 -17.42 15.10 29.34
N PRO A 464 -17.17 16.41 29.45
CA PRO A 464 -17.49 17.16 30.66
C PRO A 464 -18.98 16.99 31.01
N GLY A 465 -19.26 16.30 32.12
CA GLY A 465 -20.61 16.03 32.61
C GLY A 465 -21.36 14.84 32.01
N ALA A 466 -20.76 14.03 31.12
CA ALA A 466 -21.46 12.87 30.55
C ALA A 466 -20.55 11.71 30.11
N VAL A 467 -21.01 10.47 30.28
CA VAL A 467 -20.44 9.27 29.64
C VAL A 467 -21.08 9.08 28.26
N ILE A 468 -20.25 8.78 27.24
CA ILE A 468 -20.69 8.53 25.86
C ILE A 468 -20.82 7.03 25.57
N GLY A 469 -19.95 6.20 26.14
CA GLY A 469 -19.82 4.78 25.83
C GLY A 469 -18.50 4.21 26.34
N TRP A 470 -18.17 2.99 25.94
CA TRP A 470 -16.83 2.43 26.08
C TRP A 470 -15.95 2.82 24.89
N ASP A 471 -14.62 2.70 25.05
CA ASP A 471 -13.76 2.54 23.88
C ASP A 471 -13.96 1.13 23.31
N MET A 472 -14.81 1.03 22.28
CA MET A 472 -15.07 -0.22 21.57
C MET A 472 -13.82 -0.84 20.94
N SER A 473 -12.79 -0.05 20.61
CA SER A 473 -11.51 -0.56 20.12
C SER A 473 -10.76 -1.29 21.23
N ALA A 474 -10.69 -0.67 22.43
CA ALA A 474 -10.11 -1.31 23.61
C ALA A 474 -10.92 -2.52 24.07
N ALA A 475 -12.26 -2.45 24.00
CA ALA A 475 -13.16 -3.53 24.38
C ALA A 475 -13.03 -4.77 23.47
N LEU A 476 -12.98 -4.56 22.15
CA LEU A 476 -12.78 -5.65 21.18
C LEU A 476 -11.36 -6.23 21.26
N ALA A 477 -10.33 -5.41 21.44
CA ALA A 477 -8.95 -5.88 21.63
C ALA A 477 -8.78 -6.69 22.93
N LEU A 478 -9.39 -6.25 24.03
CA LEU A 478 -9.40 -7.00 25.29
C LEU A 478 -10.19 -8.31 25.17
N GLY A 479 -11.31 -8.30 24.46
CA GLY A 479 -12.12 -9.48 24.22
C GLY A 479 -11.43 -10.53 23.34
N ASP A 480 -10.73 -10.11 22.28
CA ASP A 480 -9.89 -11.00 21.45
C ASP A 480 -8.76 -11.63 22.27
N ALA A 481 -8.04 -10.82 23.06
CA ALA A 481 -7.00 -11.30 23.99
C ALA A 481 -7.52 -12.26 25.08
N LEU A 482 -8.82 -12.19 25.42
CA LEU A 482 -9.49 -13.10 26.33
C LEU A 482 -10.15 -14.32 25.65
N GLY A 483 -10.11 -14.41 24.32
CA GLY A 483 -10.75 -15.49 23.56
C GLY A 483 -12.28 -15.44 23.57
N VAL A 484 -12.88 -14.25 23.71
CA VAL A 484 -14.33 -14.05 23.63
C VAL A 484 -14.75 -14.10 22.15
N PRO A 485 -15.76 -14.90 21.75
CA PRO A 485 -16.17 -15.00 20.35
C PRO A 485 -16.59 -13.63 19.75
N PRO A 486 -15.98 -13.17 18.64
CA PRO A 486 -16.28 -11.84 18.07
C PRO A 486 -17.76 -11.62 17.71
N LEU A 487 -18.46 -12.67 17.29
CA LEU A 487 -19.91 -12.62 17.03
C LEU A 487 -20.73 -12.39 18.31
N ALA A 488 -20.30 -12.93 19.45
CA ALA A 488 -20.96 -12.71 20.73
C ALA A 488 -20.69 -11.28 21.24
N MET A 489 -19.47 -10.77 21.04
CA MET A 489 -19.15 -9.37 21.34
C MET A 489 -20.00 -8.40 20.52
N ALA A 490 -20.08 -8.58 19.21
CA ALA A 490 -20.86 -7.73 18.31
C ALA A 490 -22.37 -7.71 18.63
N GLU A 491 -22.94 -8.85 19.03
CA GLU A 491 -24.37 -8.95 19.38
C GLU A 491 -24.73 -8.44 20.77
N LEU A 492 -23.78 -8.42 21.71
CA LEU A 492 -24.09 -8.21 23.14
C LEU A 492 -23.44 -6.94 23.73
N LEU A 493 -22.22 -6.57 23.35
CA LEU A 493 -21.55 -5.39 23.92
C LEU A 493 -22.30 -4.07 23.65
N PRO A 494 -22.76 -3.74 22.42
CA PRO A 494 -23.45 -2.46 22.17
C PRO A 494 -24.77 -2.33 22.96
N VAL A 495 -25.37 -3.46 23.32
CA VAL A 495 -26.64 -3.53 24.05
C VAL A 495 -26.43 -3.36 25.55
N ILE A 496 -25.29 -3.81 26.08
CA ILE A 496 -24.90 -3.55 27.47
C ILE A 496 -24.31 -2.13 27.60
N GLU A 497 -23.59 -1.65 26.59
CA GLU A 497 -23.08 -0.27 26.52
C GLU A 497 -24.21 0.76 26.62
N ALA A 498 -25.32 0.57 25.87
CA ALA A 498 -26.48 1.47 25.94
C ALA A 498 -27.05 1.58 27.37
N VAL A 499 -27.08 0.48 28.13
CA VAL A 499 -27.51 0.47 29.54
C VAL A 499 -26.46 1.12 30.45
N MET A 500 -25.16 0.85 30.21
CA MET A 500 -24.06 1.45 30.94
C MET A 500 -24.07 2.98 30.83
N VAL A 501 -24.24 3.51 29.61
CA VAL A 501 -24.33 4.94 29.33
C VAL A 501 -25.53 5.56 30.03
N ALA A 502 -26.70 4.92 29.98
CA ALA A 502 -27.88 5.39 30.70
C ALA A 502 -27.63 5.43 32.22
N LYS A 503 -27.11 4.34 32.81
CA LYS A 503 -26.96 4.24 34.28
C LYS A 503 -25.85 5.08 34.88
N LEU A 504 -24.74 5.32 34.16
CA LEU A 504 -23.72 6.24 34.65
C LEU A 504 -24.18 7.71 34.52
N ASN A 505 -24.90 8.07 33.45
CA ASN A 505 -25.47 9.43 33.33
C ASN A 505 -26.60 9.66 34.36
N GLU A 506 -27.49 8.69 34.59
CA GLU A 506 -28.49 8.73 35.70
C GLU A 506 -27.86 8.89 37.10
N GLN A 507 -26.60 8.46 37.27
CA GLN A 507 -25.84 8.64 38.53
C GLN A 507 -25.15 10.00 38.59
N MET A 508 -24.64 10.52 37.47
CA MET A 508 -24.03 11.85 37.38
C MET A 508 -25.06 13.01 37.43
N GLU A 509 -26.31 12.77 37.02
CA GLU A 509 -27.41 13.74 37.13
C GLU A 509 -28.01 13.84 38.54
N ARG A 510 -27.73 12.88 39.42
CA ARG A 510 -28.09 12.98 40.84
C ARG A 510 -27.06 13.86 41.54
N PRO A 511 -27.44 14.98 42.17
CA PRO A 511 -26.53 15.68 43.06
C PRO A 511 -26.15 14.77 44.23
N ASP A 512 -24.86 14.72 44.55
CA ASP A 512 -24.40 14.19 45.84
C ASP A 512 -25.09 14.99 46.97
N GLY A 513 -25.56 14.28 48.00
CA GLY A 513 -26.33 14.83 49.12
C GLY A 513 -25.48 15.25 50.32
#